data_AF-A0AAJ5MG59-F1
#
_entry.id   AF-A0AAJ5MG59-F1
#
_cell.length_a   1.000
_cell.length_b   1.000
_cell.length_c   1.000
_cell.angle_alpha   90.00
_cell.angle_beta   90.00
_cell.angle_gamma   90.00
#
_symmetry.space_group_name_H-M   'P 1'
#
loop_
_entity.id
_entity.type
_entity.pdbx_description
1 polymer ?
#
loop_
_entity_poly.entity_id
_entity_poly.type
_entity_poly.pdbx_seq_one_letter_code
_entity_poly.pdbx_strand_id
1 'polypeptide(L)'
;MPSPLKRRLLVFITLVLLVGLAFLAHWYFKGRFYESTDNAYVQGEITRISSQLGARIDEVRVEDNQHVSKGDVLVRLEAADFELAVERARAALASREAELAQARSRLTQQGSLIAAGQAQVAANQANLDRSQLDLNRAQALRKPGFVSEERVTTLSAESHVARSQVDKAQADLKGQRQQVDALAAELKRLDAQIANAHADLAQAELNLTRCAIHAPISGTIGQRNARNGQVVQAGAYLMSIVPDEDIWVQANFKETQIGGMHPGQRAELVFDSYPDTPIEGRVDSLFAASGAQFSLLPPDNATGNFTKVVQRLPVKLTFAADNPLHGRIRPGMSVTVTVDLRGEDDDQHGR
;
A
#
# COMPACT_ATOMS: atom_id res chain seq x y z
N MET A 1 54.96 51.03 57.25
CA MET A 1 55.01 50.87 55.78
C MET A 1 55.23 49.40 55.44
N PRO A 2 54.23 48.64 54.96
CA PRO A 2 54.47 47.25 54.58
C PRO A 2 55.38 47.21 53.34
N SER A 3 56.37 46.31 53.36
CA SER A 3 57.40 46.18 52.32
C SER A 3 56.81 46.03 50.91
N PRO A 4 57.52 46.48 49.86
CA PRO A 4 57.04 46.39 48.46
C PRO A 4 56.68 44.94 48.04
N LEU A 5 57.26 43.94 48.71
CA LEU A 5 56.91 42.52 48.57
C LEU A 5 55.51 42.18 49.10
N LYS A 6 55.08 42.71 50.25
CA LYS A 6 53.72 42.46 50.78
C LYS A 6 52.65 43.07 49.88
N ARG A 7 52.89 44.26 49.31
CA ARG A 7 51.96 44.90 48.38
C ARG A 7 51.86 44.15 47.04
N ARG A 8 52.98 43.67 46.49
CA ARG A 8 52.99 42.83 45.27
C ARG A 8 52.33 41.47 45.48
N LEU A 9 52.55 40.85 46.64
CA LEU A 9 51.90 39.59 47.02
C LEU A 9 50.38 39.77 47.18
N LEU A 10 49.94 40.86 47.83
CA LEU A 10 48.53 41.15 48.03
C LEU A 10 47.83 41.42 46.68
N VAL A 11 48.47 42.17 45.77
CA VAL A 11 47.98 42.36 44.39
C VAL A 11 47.86 41.03 43.63
N PHE A 12 48.88 40.16 43.73
CA PHE A 12 48.85 38.84 43.09
C PHE A 12 47.73 37.95 43.62
N ILE A 13 47.54 37.89 44.95
CA ILE A 13 46.46 37.12 45.57
C ILE A 13 45.09 37.67 45.15
N THR A 14 44.89 38.99 45.11
CA THR A 14 43.64 39.57 44.61
C THR A 14 43.39 39.29 43.13
N LEU A 15 44.43 39.25 42.30
CA LEU A 15 44.30 38.92 40.87
C LEU A 15 43.91 37.45 40.69
N VAL A 16 44.55 36.52 41.41
CA VAL A 16 44.21 35.10 41.40
C VAL A 16 42.79 34.88 41.92
N LEU A 17 42.38 35.60 42.97
CA LEU A 17 41.02 35.54 43.50
C LEU A 17 40.00 36.05 42.47
N LEU A 18 40.30 37.14 41.76
CA LEU A 18 39.44 37.69 40.70
C LEU A 18 39.32 36.74 39.51
N VAL A 19 40.42 36.12 39.06
CA VAL A 19 40.39 35.11 38.00
C VAL A 19 39.61 33.87 38.46
N GLY A 20 39.80 33.44 39.71
CA GLY A 20 39.05 32.36 40.32
C GLY A 20 37.55 32.65 40.39
N LEU A 21 37.17 33.87 40.81
CA LEU A 21 35.77 34.31 40.87
C LEU A 21 35.15 34.45 39.48
N ALA A 22 35.90 34.96 38.50
CA ALA A 22 35.44 35.04 37.11
C ALA A 22 35.23 33.65 36.51
N PHE A 23 36.13 32.70 36.78
CA PHE A 23 35.98 31.30 36.37
C PHE A 23 34.79 30.64 37.07
N LEU A 24 34.64 30.86 38.38
CA LEU A 24 33.54 30.31 39.17
C LEU A 24 32.19 30.89 38.75
N ALA A 25 32.11 32.19 38.47
CA ALA A 25 30.93 32.84 37.91
C ALA A 25 30.62 32.31 36.50
N HIS A 26 31.61 32.15 35.63
CA HIS A 26 31.41 31.58 34.30
C HIS A 26 30.90 30.13 34.37
N TRP A 27 31.47 29.32 35.26
CA TRP A 27 31.01 27.95 35.50
C TRP A 27 29.59 27.91 36.09
N TYR A 28 29.29 28.76 37.07
CA TYR A 28 28.00 28.81 37.75
C TYR A 28 26.87 29.31 36.85
N PHE A 29 27.13 30.32 36.02
CA PHE A 29 26.10 30.95 35.18
C PHE A 29 25.98 30.35 33.77
N LYS A 30 27.04 29.76 33.21
CA LYS A 30 27.03 29.20 31.85
C LYS A 30 27.36 27.70 31.83
N GLY A 31 28.49 27.30 32.40
CA GLY A 31 29.01 25.94 32.22
C GLY A 31 28.13 24.80 32.78
N ARG A 32 27.29 25.06 33.78
CA ARG A 32 26.44 24.03 34.41
C ARG A 32 25.21 23.63 33.57
N PHE A 33 24.80 24.47 32.63
CA PHE A 33 23.52 24.30 31.93
C PHE A 33 23.67 23.77 30.49
N TYR A 34 24.89 23.46 30.07
CA TYR A 34 25.12 22.90 28.73
C TYR A 34 25.73 21.52 28.84
N GLU A 35 25.11 20.55 28.17
CA GLU A 35 25.67 19.22 28.01
C GLU A 35 26.02 19.01 26.55
N SER A 36 27.29 18.67 26.28
CA SER A 36 27.76 18.42 24.92
C SER A 36 28.15 16.96 24.71
N THR A 37 27.99 16.51 23.46
CA THR A 37 28.49 15.23 22.98
C THR A 37 29.02 15.37 21.56
N ASP A 38 30.13 14.71 21.30
CA ASP A 38 30.78 14.54 20.00
C ASP A 38 30.33 13.24 19.30
N ASN A 39 29.62 12.37 20.02
CA ASN A 39 29.12 11.11 19.50
C ASN A 39 27.71 11.31 18.99
N ALA A 40 27.59 12.04 17.89
CA ALA A 40 26.32 12.21 17.21
C ALA A 40 26.50 12.13 15.70
N TYR A 41 25.50 11.53 15.06
CA TYR A 41 25.47 11.33 13.61
C TYR A 41 24.12 11.74 13.07
N VAL A 42 24.12 12.25 11.83
CA VAL A 42 22.88 12.42 11.07
C VAL A 42 22.35 11.05 10.68
N GLN A 43 21.07 10.85 10.92
CA GLN A 43 20.31 9.69 10.50
C GLN A 43 19.20 10.15 9.55
N GLY A 44 18.74 9.23 8.72
CA GLY A 44 17.62 9.45 7.81
C GLY A 44 17.06 8.11 7.37
N GLU A 45 15.78 8.07 7.05
CA GLU A 45 15.12 6.85 6.57
C GLU A 45 15.50 6.58 5.10
N ILE A 46 16.58 5.83 4.91
CA ILE A 46 17.02 5.43 3.57
C ILE A 46 15.99 4.46 2.98
N THR A 47 15.26 4.93 1.97
CA THR A 47 14.22 4.14 1.30
C THR A 47 14.86 3.22 0.28
N ARG A 48 14.64 1.91 0.42
CA ARG A 48 15.15 0.89 -0.51
C ARG A 48 14.14 0.64 -1.62
N ILE A 49 14.58 0.80 -2.86
CA ILE A 49 13.80 0.54 -4.05
C ILE A 49 14.10 -0.87 -4.55
N SER A 50 13.05 -1.68 -4.72
CA SER A 50 13.13 -3.03 -5.22
C SER A 50 12.19 -3.25 -6.40
N SER A 51 12.49 -4.25 -7.23
CA SER A 51 11.57 -4.66 -8.29
C SER A 51 10.44 -5.50 -7.71
N GLN A 52 9.19 -5.21 -8.07
CA GLN A 52 8.06 -6.10 -7.76
C GLN A 52 7.93 -7.27 -8.75
N LEU A 53 8.59 -7.16 -9.90
CA LEU A 53 8.51 -8.12 -11.00
C LEU A 53 9.87 -8.72 -11.30
N GLY A 54 9.88 -9.96 -11.80
CA GLY A 54 11.07 -10.55 -12.39
C GLY A 54 11.14 -10.20 -13.88
N ALA A 55 12.16 -9.46 -14.31
CA ALA A 55 12.34 -9.06 -15.71
C ALA A 55 13.77 -8.58 -15.96
N ARG A 56 14.13 -8.40 -17.24
CA ARG A 56 15.37 -7.72 -17.63
C ARG A 56 15.20 -6.21 -17.50
N ILE A 57 16.21 -5.53 -16.98
CA ILE A 57 16.28 -4.07 -16.96
C ILE A 57 16.63 -3.61 -18.37
N ASP A 58 15.74 -2.81 -18.96
CA ASP A 58 15.95 -2.17 -20.26
C ASP A 58 16.85 -0.94 -20.10
N GLU A 59 16.40 0.00 -19.26
CA GLU A 59 17.13 1.25 -18.98
C GLU A 59 17.07 1.64 -17.50
N VAL A 60 18.20 2.11 -16.98
CA VAL A 60 18.30 2.83 -15.71
C VAL A 60 18.47 4.31 -16.02
N ARG A 61 17.52 5.13 -15.56
CA ARG A 61 17.41 6.55 -15.93
C ARG A 61 18.11 7.53 -14.99
N VAL A 62 18.69 6.99 -13.94
CA VAL A 62 19.30 7.78 -12.87
C VAL A 62 20.74 7.35 -12.65
N GLU A 63 21.55 8.32 -12.28
CA GLU A 63 22.95 8.16 -11.92
C GLU A 63 23.14 8.15 -10.39
N ASP A 64 24.33 7.70 -9.98
CA ASP A 64 24.73 7.72 -8.58
C ASP A 64 24.86 9.18 -8.10
N ASN A 65 24.32 9.50 -6.91
CA ASN A 65 24.27 10.86 -6.34
C ASN A 65 23.40 11.88 -7.10
N GLN A 66 22.54 11.43 -8.01
CA GLN A 66 21.58 12.31 -8.67
C GLN A 66 20.36 12.58 -7.77
N HIS A 67 19.89 13.82 -7.73
CA HIS A 67 18.64 14.17 -7.08
C HIS A 67 17.44 13.79 -7.96
N VAL A 68 16.41 13.22 -7.35
CA VAL A 68 15.16 12.78 -7.98
C VAL A 68 13.96 13.29 -7.19
N SER A 69 12.89 13.63 -7.89
CA SER A 69 11.61 13.99 -7.30
C SER A 69 10.70 12.78 -7.18
N LYS A 70 9.77 12.82 -6.22
CA LYS A 70 8.71 11.82 -6.10
C LYS A 70 7.94 11.68 -7.41
N GLY A 71 7.84 10.44 -7.90
CA GLY A 71 7.18 10.08 -9.16
C GLY A 71 8.12 9.95 -10.36
N ASP A 72 9.40 10.35 -10.24
CA ASP A 72 10.36 10.21 -11.33
C ASP A 72 10.60 8.73 -11.67
N VAL A 73 10.73 8.42 -12.96
CA VAL A 73 11.03 7.06 -13.43
C VAL A 73 12.51 6.77 -13.19
N LEU A 74 12.80 5.78 -12.35
CA LEU A 74 14.14 5.38 -11.97
C LEU A 74 14.69 4.28 -12.88
N VAL A 75 13.88 3.25 -13.11
CA VAL A 75 14.24 2.06 -13.88
C VAL A 75 13.06 1.67 -14.75
N ARG A 76 13.34 1.29 -16.01
CA ARG A 76 12.38 0.56 -16.83
C ARG A 76 12.83 -0.89 -17.03
N LEU A 77 11.89 -1.77 -16.76
CA LEU A 77 11.98 -3.18 -17.11
C LEU A 77 11.48 -3.36 -18.55
N GLU A 78 11.98 -4.40 -19.20
CA GLU A 78 11.51 -4.79 -20.52
C GLU A 78 10.02 -5.15 -20.49
N ALA A 79 9.24 -4.46 -21.34
CA ALA A 79 7.78 -4.51 -21.31
C ALA A 79 7.18 -5.57 -22.25
N ALA A 80 7.94 -6.09 -23.23
CA ALA A 80 7.41 -6.90 -24.33
C ALA A 80 6.60 -8.13 -23.86
N ASP A 81 7.09 -8.86 -22.85
CA ASP A 81 6.38 -10.02 -22.29
C ASP A 81 5.09 -9.61 -21.56
N PHE A 82 5.08 -8.44 -20.92
CA PHE A 82 3.92 -7.91 -20.20
C PHE A 82 2.87 -7.31 -21.14
N GLU A 83 3.29 -6.63 -22.21
CA GLU A 83 2.41 -6.17 -23.28
C GLU A 83 1.72 -7.36 -23.95
N LEU A 84 2.47 -8.42 -24.26
CA LEU A 84 1.90 -9.66 -24.80
C LEU A 84 0.92 -10.32 -23.82
N ALA A 85 1.19 -10.27 -22.52
CA ALA A 85 0.27 -10.77 -21.50
C ALA A 85 -1.06 -9.98 -21.47
N VAL A 86 -1.00 -8.65 -21.60
CA VAL A 86 -2.19 -7.79 -21.72
C VAL A 86 -2.99 -8.15 -22.98
N GLU A 87 -2.33 -8.29 -24.13
CA GLU A 87 -3.03 -8.66 -25.38
C GLU A 87 -3.68 -10.05 -25.28
N ARG A 88 -3.01 -11.03 -24.66
CA ARG A 88 -3.57 -12.36 -24.40
C ARG A 88 -4.80 -12.30 -23.49
N ALA A 89 -4.73 -11.53 -22.40
CA ALA A 89 -5.85 -11.37 -21.48
C ALA A 89 -7.03 -10.65 -22.15
N ARG A 90 -6.76 -9.62 -22.97
CA ARG A 90 -7.77 -8.90 -23.74
C ARG A 90 -8.45 -9.80 -24.76
N ALA A 91 -7.69 -10.63 -25.47
CA ALA A 91 -8.26 -11.60 -26.41
C ALA A 91 -9.12 -12.66 -25.69
N ALA A 92 -8.69 -13.12 -24.51
CA ALA A 92 -9.48 -14.04 -23.70
C ALA A 92 -10.81 -13.41 -23.23
N LEU A 93 -10.79 -12.15 -22.78
CA LEU A 93 -12.00 -11.39 -22.45
C LEU A 93 -12.95 -11.28 -23.65
N ALA A 94 -12.44 -10.87 -24.81
CA ALA A 94 -13.24 -10.73 -26.03
C ALA A 94 -13.89 -12.07 -26.44
N SER A 95 -13.19 -13.20 -26.27
CA SER A 95 -13.76 -14.54 -26.49
C SER A 95 -14.93 -14.83 -25.55
N ARG A 96 -14.85 -14.46 -24.26
CA ARG A 96 -15.93 -14.65 -23.29
C ARG A 96 -17.14 -13.76 -23.56
N GLU A 97 -16.90 -12.52 -23.98
CA GLU A 97 -17.96 -11.61 -24.42
C GLU A 97 -18.70 -12.16 -25.65
N ALA A 98 -17.97 -12.74 -26.61
CA ALA A 98 -18.56 -13.39 -27.78
C ALA A 98 -19.40 -14.63 -27.39
N GLU A 99 -18.93 -15.44 -26.45
CA GLU A 99 -19.70 -16.58 -25.89
C GLU A 99 -21.00 -16.11 -25.22
N LEU A 100 -20.95 -15.01 -24.44
CA LEU A 100 -22.14 -14.42 -23.82
C LEU A 100 -23.12 -13.90 -24.88
N ALA A 101 -22.63 -13.22 -25.91
CA ALA A 101 -23.46 -12.75 -27.02
C ALA A 101 -24.17 -13.92 -27.74
N GLN A 102 -23.44 -15.02 -27.98
CA GLN A 102 -24.01 -16.24 -28.54
C GLN A 102 -25.09 -16.84 -27.63
N ALA A 103 -24.85 -16.94 -26.32
CA ALA A 103 -25.81 -17.45 -25.36
C ALA A 103 -27.08 -16.58 -25.27
N ARG A 104 -26.95 -15.25 -25.34
CA ARG A 104 -28.10 -14.32 -25.41
C ARG A 104 -28.93 -14.52 -26.68
N SER A 105 -28.26 -14.79 -27.81
CA SER A 105 -28.96 -15.13 -29.06
C SER A 105 -29.76 -16.43 -28.94
N ARG A 106 -29.18 -17.47 -28.30
CA ARG A 106 -29.91 -18.72 -28.02
C ARG A 106 -31.12 -18.51 -27.12
N LEU A 107 -31.01 -17.66 -26.09
CA LEU A 107 -32.15 -17.31 -25.23
C LEU A 107 -33.27 -16.61 -26.02
N THR A 108 -32.90 -15.72 -26.94
CA THR A 108 -33.87 -15.04 -27.82
C THR A 108 -34.56 -16.05 -28.74
N GLN A 109 -33.80 -16.98 -29.34
CA GLN A 109 -34.34 -18.07 -30.15
C GLN A 109 -35.31 -18.97 -29.36
N GLN A 110 -35.01 -19.25 -28.08
CA GLN A 110 -35.87 -20.02 -27.21
C GLN A 110 -37.23 -19.34 -26.98
N GLY A 111 -37.26 -17.99 -26.92
CA GLY A 111 -38.51 -17.23 -26.85
C GLY A 111 -39.43 -17.48 -28.05
N SER A 112 -38.87 -17.53 -29.26
CA SER A 112 -39.61 -17.87 -30.48
C SER A 112 -40.14 -19.31 -30.47
N LEU A 113 -39.37 -20.26 -29.93
CA LEU A 113 -39.81 -21.65 -29.79
C LEU A 113 -40.97 -21.78 -28.80
N ILE A 114 -40.94 -21.04 -27.69
CA ILE A 114 -42.04 -20.97 -26.72
C ILE A 114 -43.30 -20.38 -27.37
N ALA A 115 -43.18 -19.31 -28.16
CA ALA A 115 -44.30 -18.74 -28.89
C ALA A 115 -44.93 -19.74 -29.88
N ALA A 116 -44.10 -20.50 -30.60
CA ALA A 116 -44.56 -21.58 -31.47
C ALA A 116 -45.26 -22.70 -30.68
N GLY A 117 -44.71 -23.10 -29.52
CA GLY A 117 -45.32 -24.07 -28.62
C GLY A 117 -46.68 -23.61 -28.08
N GLN A 118 -46.82 -22.32 -27.74
CA GLN A 118 -48.09 -21.72 -27.32
C GLN A 118 -49.14 -21.75 -28.45
N ALA A 119 -48.74 -21.42 -29.68
CA ALA A 119 -49.61 -21.53 -30.84
C ALA A 119 -50.07 -22.98 -31.09
N GLN A 120 -49.18 -23.96 -30.90
CA GLN A 120 -49.52 -25.38 -31.03
C GLN A 120 -50.53 -25.85 -29.96
N VAL A 121 -50.36 -25.41 -28.70
CA VAL A 121 -51.33 -25.70 -27.64
C VAL A 121 -52.69 -25.10 -27.99
N ALA A 122 -52.74 -23.86 -28.46
CA ALA A 122 -53.99 -23.20 -28.86
C ALA A 122 -54.68 -23.92 -30.02
N ALA A 123 -53.92 -24.37 -31.03
CA ALA A 123 -54.45 -25.13 -32.16
C ALA A 123 -55.02 -26.49 -31.71
N ASN A 124 -54.31 -27.23 -30.85
CA ASN A 124 -54.79 -28.50 -30.31
C ASN A 124 -56.02 -28.31 -29.41
N GLN A 125 -56.08 -27.21 -28.66
CA GLN A 125 -57.24 -26.88 -27.84
C GLN A 125 -58.48 -26.59 -28.70
N ALA A 126 -58.34 -25.82 -29.78
CA ALA A 126 -59.44 -25.58 -30.73
C ALA A 126 -59.95 -26.88 -31.37
N ASN A 127 -59.05 -27.83 -31.67
CA ASN A 127 -59.42 -29.15 -32.17
C ASN A 127 -60.16 -29.99 -31.13
N LEU A 128 -59.72 -29.96 -29.87
CA LEU A 128 -60.42 -30.60 -28.76
C LEU A 128 -61.82 -30.02 -28.57
N ASP A 129 -61.95 -28.69 -28.56
CA ASP A 129 -63.23 -28.01 -28.39
C ASP A 129 -64.22 -28.40 -29.52
N ARG A 130 -63.75 -28.45 -30.77
CA ARG A 130 -64.54 -28.95 -31.91
C ARG A 130 -64.98 -30.40 -31.70
N SER A 131 -64.06 -31.29 -31.34
CA SER A 131 -64.36 -32.71 -31.12
C SER A 131 -65.35 -32.93 -29.97
N GLN A 132 -65.24 -32.15 -28.90
CA GLN A 132 -66.18 -32.17 -27.79
C GLN A 132 -67.58 -31.65 -28.19
N LEU A 133 -67.65 -30.58 -28.99
CA LEU A 133 -68.93 -30.09 -29.53
C LEU A 133 -69.62 -31.14 -30.39
N ASP A 134 -68.88 -31.84 -31.25
CA ASP A 134 -69.42 -32.89 -32.11
C ASP A 134 -69.87 -34.12 -31.30
N LEU A 135 -69.09 -34.52 -30.28
CA LEU A 135 -69.49 -35.57 -29.33
C LEU A 135 -70.77 -35.19 -28.58
N ASN A 136 -70.84 -33.98 -28.02
CA ASN A 136 -72.00 -33.48 -27.28
C ASN A 136 -73.26 -33.46 -28.18
N ARG A 137 -73.10 -33.01 -29.43
CA ARG A 137 -74.20 -33.01 -30.42
C ARG A 137 -74.66 -34.45 -30.73
N ALA A 138 -73.73 -35.38 -30.95
CA ALA A 138 -74.06 -36.78 -31.21
C ALA A 138 -74.74 -37.46 -30.00
N GLN A 139 -74.29 -37.18 -28.78
CA GLN A 139 -74.90 -37.68 -27.55
C GLN A 139 -76.33 -37.15 -27.35
N ALA A 140 -76.57 -35.86 -27.63
CA ALA A 140 -77.91 -35.27 -27.57
C ALA A 140 -78.87 -35.90 -28.58
N LEU A 141 -78.39 -36.20 -29.80
CA LEU A 141 -79.15 -36.82 -30.88
C LEU A 141 -79.28 -38.36 -30.75
N ARG A 142 -78.57 -38.99 -29.81
CA ARG A 142 -78.71 -40.42 -29.48
C ARG A 142 -80.04 -40.73 -28.80
N LYS A 143 -80.49 -39.89 -27.87
CA LYS A 143 -81.72 -40.11 -27.08
C LYS A 143 -82.99 -40.26 -27.96
N PRO A 144 -83.19 -39.46 -29.01
CA PRO A 144 -84.32 -39.63 -29.91
C PRO A 144 -84.10 -40.71 -31.00
N GLY A 145 -82.93 -41.37 -31.05
CA GLY A 145 -82.63 -42.44 -32.01
C GLY A 145 -82.06 -42.01 -33.37
N PHE A 146 -81.64 -40.74 -33.52
CA PHE A 146 -81.14 -40.22 -34.81
C PHE A 146 -79.67 -40.56 -35.11
N VAL A 147 -78.92 -41.13 -34.15
CA VAL A 147 -77.48 -41.45 -34.28
C VAL A 147 -77.18 -42.82 -33.68
N SER A 148 -76.31 -43.62 -34.31
CA SER A 148 -75.90 -44.96 -33.85
C SER A 148 -74.97 -44.90 -32.62
N GLU A 149 -74.96 -45.97 -31.82
CA GLU A 149 -74.05 -46.10 -30.69
C GLU A 149 -72.57 -46.13 -31.13
N GLU A 150 -72.26 -46.83 -32.22
CA GLU A 150 -70.94 -46.83 -32.85
C GLU A 150 -70.43 -45.40 -33.10
N ARG A 151 -71.27 -44.52 -33.65
CA ARG A 151 -70.86 -43.14 -33.96
C ARG A 151 -70.50 -42.36 -32.70
N VAL A 152 -71.24 -42.56 -31.60
CA VAL A 152 -70.92 -41.93 -30.30
C VAL A 152 -69.59 -42.46 -29.76
N THR A 153 -69.36 -43.77 -29.82
CA THR A 153 -68.10 -44.40 -29.37
C THR A 153 -66.90 -43.89 -30.16
N THR A 154 -67.02 -43.77 -31.49
CA THR A 154 -65.95 -43.21 -32.34
C THR A 154 -65.65 -41.76 -31.99
N LEU A 155 -66.67 -40.90 -31.86
CA LEU A 155 -66.47 -39.50 -31.46
C LEU A 155 -65.90 -39.37 -30.03
N SER A 156 -66.25 -40.29 -29.13
CA SER A 156 -65.66 -40.34 -27.79
C SER A 156 -64.18 -40.66 -27.85
N ALA A 157 -63.79 -41.66 -28.64
CA ALA A 157 -62.38 -42.01 -28.85
C ALA A 157 -61.61 -40.86 -29.51
N GLU A 158 -62.20 -40.19 -30.52
CA GLU A 158 -61.61 -38.99 -31.16
C GLU A 158 -61.40 -37.86 -30.15
N SER A 159 -62.37 -37.58 -29.27
CA SER A 159 -62.23 -36.56 -28.22
C SER A 159 -61.14 -36.93 -27.22
N HIS A 160 -60.98 -38.21 -26.86
CA HIS A 160 -59.89 -38.66 -26.01
C HIS A 160 -58.52 -38.50 -26.67
N VAL A 161 -58.40 -38.79 -27.97
CA VAL A 161 -57.16 -38.56 -28.73
C VAL A 161 -56.83 -37.06 -28.79
N ALA A 162 -57.81 -36.21 -29.09
CA ALA A 162 -57.63 -34.76 -29.11
C ALA A 162 -57.19 -34.23 -27.73
N ARG A 163 -57.73 -34.80 -26.64
CA ARG A 163 -57.33 -34.41 -25.28
C ARG A 163 -55.87 -34.78 -25.01
N SER A 164 -55.46 -35.99 -25.34
CA SER A 164 -54.07 -36.43 -25.22
C SER A 164 -53.09 -35.57 -26.03
N GLN A 165 -53.52 -35.06 -27.19
CA GLN A 165 -52.71 -34.13 -28.01
C GLN A 165 -52.53 -32.77 -27.35
N VAL A 166 -53.55 -32.25 -26.64
CA VAL A 166 -53.41 -31.04 -25.82
C VAL A 166 -52.44 -31.27 -24.68
N ASP A 167 -52.62 -32.36 -23.92
CA ASP A 167 -51.78 -32.66 -22.75
C ASP A 167 -50.31 -32.85 -23.17
N LYS A 168 -50.05 -33.50 -24.32
CA LYS A 168 -48.71 -33.60 -24.92
C LYS A 168 -48.13 -32.21 -25.26
N ALA A 169 -48.87 -31.38 -26.00
CA ALA A 169 -48.38 -30.06 -26.39
C ALA A 169 -48.12 -29.15 -25.18
N GLN A 170 -48.93 -29.27 -24.11
CA GLN A 170 -48.70 -28.57 -22.86
C GLN A 170 -47.42 -29.05 -22.16
N ALA A 171 -47.16 -30.36 -22.14
CA ALA A 171 -45.92 -30.91 -21.61
C ALA A 171 -44.69 -30.44 -22.39
N ASP A 172 -44.77 -30.43 -23.73
CA ASP A 172 -43.71 -29.93 -24.60
C ASP A 172 -43.42 -28.44 -24.35
N LEU A 173 -44.47 -27.61 -24.25
CA LEU A 173 -44.35 -26.18 -23.91
C LEU A 173 -43.74 -25.97 -22.51
N LYS A 174 -44.11 -26.80 -21.53
CA LYS A 174 -43.51 -26.76 -20.20
C LYS A 174 -42.00 -27.07 -20.26
N GLY A 175 -41.60 -28.08 -21.03
CA GLY A 175 -40.18 -28.40 -21.25
C GLY A 175 -39.42 -27.24 -21.88
N GLN A 176 -40.00 -26.58 -22.89
CA GLN A 176 -39.41 -25.39 -23.51
C GLN A 176 -39.26 -24.22 -22.53
N ARG A 177 -40.22 -24.03 -21.62
CA ARG A 177 -40.12 -23.00 -20.56
C ARG A 177 -39.02 -23.32 -19.55
N GLN A 178 -38.87 -24.58 -19.14
CA GLN A 178 -37.79 -24.99 -18.24
C GLN A 178 -36.39 -24.80 -18.86
N GLN A 179 -36.27 -24.91 -20.19
CA GLN A 179 -35.03 -24.61 -20.89
C GLN A 179 -34.58 -23.15 -20.74
N VAL A 180 -35.52 -22.21 -20.53
CA VAL A 180 -35.20 -20.79 -20.27
C VAL A 180 -34.43 -20.64 -18.96
N ASP A 181 -34.83 -21.36 -17.91
CA ASP A 181 -34.14 -21.31 -16.61
C ASP A 181 -32.70 -21.83 -16.74
N ALA A 182 -32.49 -22.90 -17.52
CA ALA A 182 -31.17 -23.44 -17.81
C ALA A 182 -30.28 -22.44 -18.59
N LEU A 183 -30.84 -21.78 -19.62
CA LEU A 183 -30.13 -20.75 -20.38
C LEU A 183 -29.84 -19.50 -19.53
N ALA A 184 -30.77 -19.11 -18.64
CA ALA A 184 -30.56 -17.99 -17.73
C ALA A 184 -29.45 -18.29 -16.71
N ALA A 185 -29.36 -19.52 -16.22
CA ALA A 185 -28.25 -19.96 -15.37
C ALA A 185 -26.92 -19.97 -16.15
N GLU A 186 -26.93 -20.39 -17.42
CA GLU A 186 -25.76 -20.33 -18.29
C GLU A 186 -25.26 -18.90 -18.52
N LEU A 187 -26.17 -17.92 -18.73
CA LEU A 187 -25.80 -16.51 -18.84
C LEU A 187 -25.10 -16.01 -17.57
N LYS A 188 -25.64 -16.30 -16.38
CA LYS A 188 -25.00 -15.92 -15.11
C LYS A 188 -23.61 -16.54 -14.96
N ARG A 189 -23.42 -17.79 -15.41
CA ARG A 189 -22.12 -18.45 -15.41
C ARG A 189 -21.14 -17.74 -16.35
N LEU A 190 -21.57 -17.32 -17.53
CA LEU A 190 -20.76 -16.58 -18.50
C LEU A 190 -20.41 -15.17 -17.99
N ASP A 191 -21.36 -14.47 -17.36
CA ASP A 191 -21.09 -13.17 -16.73
C ASP A 191 -20.00 -13.29 -15.65
N ALA A 192 -20.04 -14.34 -14.82
CA ALA A 192 -18.98 -14.61 -13.84
C ALA A 192 -17.63 -14.93 -14.51
N GLN A 193 -17.62 -15.61 -15.66
CA GLN A 193 -16.39 -15.87 -16.42
C GLN A 193 -15.81 -14.59 -17.04
N ILE A 194 -16.66 -13.66 -17.49
CA ILE A 194 -16.25 -12.33 -17.96
C ILE A 194 -15.64 -11.54 -16.81
N ALA A 195 -16.25 -11.55 -15.62
CA ALA A 195 -15.70 -10.89 -14.45
C ALA A 195 -14.29 -11.41 -14.09
N ASN A 196 -14.07 -12.72 -14.17
CA ASN A 196 -12.74 -13.30 -13.99
C ASN A 196 -11.76 -12.85 -15.08
N ALA A 197 -12.17 -12.86 -16.36
CA ALA A 197 -11.32 -12.41 -17.45
C ALA A 197 -10.95 -10.92 -17.35
N HIS A 198 -11.86 -10.08 -16.84
CA HIS A 198 -11.55 -8.68 -16.51
C HIS A 198 -10.51 -8.56 -15.40
N ALA A 199 -10.60 -9.38 -14.35
CA ALA A 199 -9.61 -9.38 -13.27
C ALA A 199 -8.23 -9.81 -13.78
N ASP A 200 -8.17 -10.81 -14.67
CA ASP A 200 -6.93 -11.26 -15.30
C ASP A 200 -6.32 -10.16 -16.19
N LEU A 201 -7.14 -9.43 -16.96
CA LEU A 201 -6.71 -8.28 -17.75
C LEU A 201 -6.15 -7.16 -16.86
N ALA A 202 -6.87 -6.78 -15.80
CA ALA A 202 -6.43 -5.76 -14.86
C ALA A 202 -5.10 -6.14 -14.18
N GLN A 203 -4.91 -7.42 -13.85
CA GLN A 203 -3.65 -7.92 -13.30
C GLN A 203 -2.49 -7.83 -14.30
N ALA A 204 -2.74 -8.12 -15.58
CA ALA A 204 -1.74 -7.96 -16.64
C ALA A 204 -1.37 -6.49 -16.86
N GLU A 205 -2.35 -5.59 -16.88
CA GLU A 205 -2.15 -4.14 -17.05
C GLU A 205 -1.39 -3.53 -15.85
N LEU A 206 -1.69 -3.99 -14.63
CA LEU A 206 -0.95 -3.58 -13.43
C LEU A 206 0.51 -4.02 -13.50
N ASN A 207 0.77 -5.24 -13.98
CA ASN A 207 2.13 -5.71 -14.18
C ASN A 207 2.87 -4.91 -15.25
N LEU A 208 2.21 -4.55 -16.36
CA LEU A 208 2.78 -3.67 -17.38
C LEU A 208 3.11 -2.28 -16.80
N THR A 209 2.24 -1.73 -15.96
CA THR A 209 2.50 -0.43 -15.29
C THR A 209 3.71 -0.52 -14.35
N ARG A 210 3.85 -1.65 -13.65
CA ARG A 210 4.99 -1.94 -12.75
C ARG A 210 6.32 -2.15 -13.47
N CYS A 211 6.34 -2.24 -14.81
CA CYS A 211 7.58 -2.22 -15.58
C CYS A 211 8.33 -0.88 -15.42
N ALA A 212 7.62 0.22 -15.16
CA ALA A 212 8.23 1.49 -14.78
C ALA A 212 8.30 1.60 -13.26
N ILE A 213 9.52 1.65 -12.72
CA ILE A 213 9.74 1.80 -11.28
C ILE A 213 9.97 3.28 -10.99
N HIS A 214 9.09 3.84 -10.16
CA HIS A 214 9.07 5.26 -9.82
C HIS A 214 9.63 5.53 -8.42
N ALA A 215 10.15 6.74 -8.20
CA ALA A 215 10.59 7.22 -6.90
C ALA A 215 9.38 7.44 -5.95
N PRO A 216 9.30 6.76 -4.79
CA PRO A 216 8.21 6.96 -3.83
C PRO A 216 8.35 8.27 -3.02
N ILE A 217 9.57 8.80 -2.92
CA ILE A 217 9.93 10.02 -2.19
C ILE A 217 10.91 10.85 -3.03
N SER A 218 10.98 12.16 -2.76
CA SER A 218 12.04 13.01 -3.30
C SER A 218 13.31 12.82 -2.48
N GLY A 219 14.47 12.84 -3.13
CA GLY A 219 15.73 12.56 -2.47
C GLY A 219 16.89 12.41 -3.43
N THR A 220 18.03 11.98 -2.90
CA THR A 220 19.24 11.73 -3.69
C THR A 220 19.50 10.23 -3.79
N ILE A 221 19.84 9.74 -4.98
CA ILE A 221 20.20 8.33 -5.19
C ILE A 221 21.50 8.03 -4.43
N GLY A 222 21.42 7.13 -3.45
CA GLY A 222 22.55 6.71 -2.63
C GLY A 222 23.39 5.65 -3.33
N GLN A 223 22.95 4.39 -3.26
CA GLN A 223 23.62 3.27 -3.91
C GLN A 223 22.78 2.73 -5.05
N ARG A 224 23.32 2.69 -6.28
CA ARG A 224 22.68 2.08 -7.44
C ARG A 224 23.31 0.71 -7.76
N ASN A 225 22.56 -0.35 -7.53
CA ASN A 225 22.95 -1.72 -7.91
C ASN A 225 22.40 -2.12 -9.29
N ALA A 226 21.29 -1.52 -9.71
CA ALA A 226 20.66 -1.78 -10.99
C ALA A 226 21.57 -1.39 -12.17
N ARG A 227 21.72 -2.28 -13.14
CA ARG A 227 22.47 -2.03 -14.39
C ARG A 227 21.61 -2.37 -15.61
N ASN A 228 21.79 -1.61 -16.70
CA ASN A 228 21.13 -1.90 -17.97
C ASN A 228 21.49 -3.32 -18.44
N GLY A 229 20.50 -4.07 -18.92
CA GLY A 229 20.64 -5.47 -19.36
C GLY A 229 20.67 -6.52 -18.25
N GLN A 230 20.72 -6.12 -16.97
CA GLN A 230 20.68 -7.06 -15.85
C GLN A 230 19.28 -7.69 -15.71
N VAL A 231 19.23 -9.00 -15.51
CA VAL A 231 17.98 -9.70 -15.17
C VAL A 231 17.80 -9.69 -13.65
N VAL A 232 16.63 -9.24 -13.20
CA VAL A 232 16.27 -9.17 -11.78
C VAL A 232 15.08 -10.07 -11.48
N GLN A 233 15.01 -10.54 -10.24
CA GLN A 233 13.87 -11.29 -9.71
C GLN A 233 12.97 -10.34 -8.90
N ALA A 234 11.73 -10.76 -8.63
CA ALA A 234 10.86 -10.05 -7.72
C ALA A 234 11.51 -9.95 -6.32
N GLY A 235 11.48 -8.76 -5.73
CA GLY A 235 12.13 -8.41 -4.47
C GLY A 235 13.60 -7.98 -4.59
N ALA A 236 14.21 -8.04 -5.79
CA ALA A 236 15.60 -7.65 -5.97
C ALA A 236 15.82 -6.17 -5.64
N TYR A 237 16.84 -5.88 -4.83
CA TYR A 237 17.23 -4.53 -4.46
C TYR A 237 17.92 -3.82 -5.64
N LEU A 238 17.36 -2.69 -6.06
CA LEU A 238 17.81 -1.94 -7.24
C LEU A 238 18.66 -0.74 -6.85
N MET A 239 18.16 0.07 -5.91
CA MET A 239 18.84 1.26 -5.43
C MET A 239 18.26 1.78 -4.11
N SER A 240 18.96 2.72 -3.47
CA SER A 240 18.44 3.48 -2.34
C SER A 240 18.21 4.96 -2.69
N ILE A 241 17.18 5.54 -2.09
CA ILE A 241 16.93 6.98 -2.08
C ILE A 241 17.17 7.47 -0.67
N VAL A 242 18.05 8.45 -0.53
CA VAL A 242 18.29 9.20 0.69
C VAL A 242 17.34 10.41 0.66
N PRO A 243 16.42 10.54 1.62
CA PRO A 243 15.46 11.64 1.61
C PRO A 243 16.18 12.98 1.84
N ASP A 244 15.68 14.05 1.21
CA ASP A 244 16.18 15.41 1.46
C ASP A 244 15.52 16.05 2.70
N GLU A 245 14.33 15.59 3.03
CA GLU A 245 13.54 15.97 4.22
C GLU A 245 13.54 14.80 5.23
N ASP A 246 13.05 15.01 6.45
CA ASP A 246 12.95 13.96 7.50
C ASP A 246 14.28 13.30 7.93
N ILE A 247 15.38 14.05 7.81
CA ILE A 247 16.65 13.71 8.47
C ILE A 247 16.67 14.23 9.92
N TRP A 248 17.33 13.50 10.83
CA TRP A 248 17.49 13.89 12.24
C TRP A 248 18.90 13.65 12.72
N VAL A 249 19.28 14.28 13.84
CA VAL A 249 20.53 13.96 14.52
C VAL A 249 20.24 12.96 15.64
N GLN A 250 21.00 11.87 15.67
CA GLN A 250 21.01 10.94 16.79
C GLN A 250 22.28 11.18 17.60
N ALA A 251 22.12 11.78 18.79
CA ALA A 251 23.21 12.14 19.68
C ALA A 251 23.27 11.24 20.90
N ASN A 252 24.40 10.57 21.11
CA ASN A 252 24.62 9.63 22.19
C ASN A 252 25.23 10.35 23.41
N PHE A 253 24.39 10.75 24.36
CA PHE A 253 24.79 11.37 25.63
C PHE A 253 25.08 10.31 26.68
N LYS A 254 25.99 10.59 27.61
CA LYS A 254 26.20 9.71 28.78
C LYS A 254 24.93 9.70 29.64
N GLU A 255 24.61 8.57 30.25
CA GLU A 255 23.50 8.43 31.20
C GLU A 255 23.52 9.51 32.30
N THR A 256 24.71 9.98 32.70
CA THR A 256 24.87 11.04 33.69
C THR A 256 24.46 12.43 33.19
N GLN A 257 24.36 12.64 31.88
CA GLN A 257 24.09 13.93 31.22
C GLN A 257 22.62 14.11 30.84
N ILE A 258 21.84 13.03 30.74
CA ILE A 258 20.44 13.08 30.29
C ILE A 258 19.43 13.47 31.37
N GLY A 259 19.84 13.50 32.66
CA GLY A 259 18.90 13.64 33.78
C GLY A 259 18.08 14.94 33.80
N GLY A 260 18.56 16.01 33.13
CA GLY A 260 17.85 17.28 32.95
C GLY A 260 17.32 17.51 31.53
N MET A 261 17.46 16.53 30.63
CA MET A 261 17.06 16.67 29.24
C MET A 261 15.58 16.37 29.04
N HIS A 262 14.88 17.28 28.37
CA HIS A 262 13.44 17.18 28.09
C HIS A 262 13.16 17.54 26.62
N PRO A 263 12.14 16.92 26.00
CA PRO A 263 11.64 17.35 24.69
C PRO A 263 11.36 18.86 24.65
N GLY A 264 11.72 19.51 23.54
CA GLY A 264 11.54 20.95 23.29
C GLY A 264 12.77 21.83 23.55
N GLN A 265 13.74 21.35 24.34
CA GLN A 265 14.96 22.10 24.66
C GLN A 265 15.77 22.46 23.42
N ARG A 266 16.38 23.64 23.44
CA ARG A 266 17.23 24.15 22.35
C ARG A 266 18.58 23.42 22.35
N ALA A 267 19.06 23.12 21.16
CA ALA A 267 20.37 22.52 20.95
C ALA A 267 21.12 23.26 19.85
N GLU A 268 22.43 23.37 20.01
CA GLU A 268 23.36 23.84 18.98
C GLU A 268 24.00 22.63 18.31
N LEU A 269 23.91 22.57 16.98
CA LEU A 269 24.41 21.50 16.13
C LEU A 269 25.56 22.06 15.30
N VAL A 270 26.77 21.54 15.52
CA VAL A 270 27.97 21.92 14.76
C VAL A 270 28.45 20.73 13.95
N PHE A 271 28.38 20.83 12.64
CA PHE A 271 28.81 19.77 11.73
C PHE A 271 30.30 19.85 11.48
N ASP A 272 31.01 18.72 11.53
CA ASP A 272 32.45 18.69 11.26
C ASP A 272 32.78 19.15 9.83
N SER A 273 31.85 18.93 8.89
CA SER A 273 31.99 19.40 7.50
C SER A 273 31.69 20.89 7.33
N TYR A 274 31.04 21.54 8.31
CA TYR A 274 30.64 22.94 8.27
C TYR A 274 30.84 23.61 9.66
N PRO A 275 32.08 23.76 10.13
CA PRO A 275 32.36 24.28 11.47
C PRO A 275 31.97 25.75 11.65
N ASP A 276 31.93 26.53 10.56
CA ASP A 276 31.65 27.96 10.59
C ASP A 276 30.15 28.29 10.60
N THR A 277 29.28 27.28 10.55
CA THR A 277 27.82 27.46 10.43
C THR A 277 27.09 26.61 11.47
N PRO A 278 27.09 27.01 12.75
CA PRO A 278 26.29 26.35 13.78
C PRO A 278 24.80 26.46 13.42
N ILE A 279 24.08 25.36 13.62
CA ILE A 279 22.64 25.27 13.35
C ILE A 279 21.89 25.11 14.66
N GLU A 280 20.77 25.81 14.79
CA GLU A 280 19.84 25.56 15.88
C GLU A 280 19.00 24.30 15.60
N GLY A 281 18.92 23.45 16.60
CA GLY A 281 18.03 22.29 16.64
C GLY A 281 17.23 22.25 17.94
N ARG A 282 16.35 21.26 18.03
CA ARG A 282 15.58 21.00 19.26
C ARG A 282 15.61 19.53 19.60
N VAL A 283 15.58 19.23 20.90
CA VAL A 283 15.38 17.87 21.40
C VAL A 283 13.95 17.45 21.05
N ASP A 284 13.80 16.43 20.21
CA ASP A 284 12.50 15.87 19.86
C ASP A 284 12.09 14.81 20.88
N SER A 285 12.96 13.83 21.11
CA SER A 285 12.69 12.72 22.01
C SER A 285 13.96 12.04 22.52
N LEU A 286 13.84 11.39 23.67
CA LEU A 286 14.88 10.50 24.20
C LEU A 286 14.50 9.06 23.85
N PHE A 287 15.48 8.26 23.42
CA PHE A 287 15.22 6.85 23.10
C PHE A 287 14.98 6.05 24.39
N ALA A 288 14.07 5.07 24.32
CA ALA A 288 13.64 4.28 25.48
C ALA A 288 14.73 3.34 26.05
N ALA A 289 15.81 3.08 25.31
CA ALA A 289 16.90 2.22 25.76
C ALA A 289 18.25 2.63 25.16
N SER A 290 19.33 2.30 25.88
CA SER A 290 20.71 2.53 25.43
C SER A 290 21.07 1.66 24.23
N GLY A 291 21.97 2.15 23.36
CA GLY A 291 22.42 1.41 22.18
C GLY A 291 23.00 0.02 22.46
N ALA A 292 23.54 -0.22 23.67
CA ALA A 292 24.08 -1.52 24.08
C ALA A 292 23.01 -2.63 24.18
N GLN A 293 21.74 -2.28 24.46
CA GLN A 293 20.63 -3.23 24.55
C GLN A 293 20.11 -3.66 23.17
N PHE A 294 20.37 -2.87 22.13
CA PHE A 294 20.00 -3.17 20.74
C PHE A 294 21.18 -3.74 19.92
N SER A 295 22.33 -3.98 20.56
CA SER A 295 23.49 -4.58 19.89
C SER A 295 23.25 -6.07 19.64
N LEU A 296 23.64 -6.55 18.45
CA LEU A 296 23.68 -7.98 18.11
C LEU A 296 24.62 -8.77 19.03
N LEU A 297 25.60 -8.10 19.65
CA LEU A 297 26.52 -8.65 20.63
C LEU A 297 26.52 -7.75 21.87
N PRO A 298 25.62 -8.00 22.84
CA PRO A 298 25.63 -7.28 24.10
C PRO A 298 26.90 -7.62 24.90
N PRO A 299 27.47 -6.66 25.63
CA PRO A 299 28.54 -6.96 26.58
C PRO A 299 27.99 -7.81 27.72
N ASP A 300 28.24 -9.12 27.69
CA ASP A 300 27.88 -10.05 28.77
C ASP A 300 29.03 -10.16 29.77
N ASN A 301 28.82 -9.62 30.98
CA ASN A 301 29.78 -9.68 32.08
C ASN A 301 29.44 -10.87 32.99
N ALA A 302 29.47 -12.09 32.46
CA ALA A 302 29.08 -13.31 33.17
C ALA A 302 30.14 -13.85 34.16
N THR A 303 31.33 -13.24 34.28
CA THR A 303 32.41 -13.76 35.15
C THR A 303 33.06 -12.67 36.03
N GLY A 304 32.49 -12.49 37.23
CA GLY A 304 33.24 -12.20 38.46
C GLY A 304 33.86 -10.81 38.67
N ASN A 305 33.92 -9.92 37.68
CA ASN A 305 34.42 -8.55 37.90
C ASN A 305 33.54 -7.51 37.18
N PHE A 306 32.50 -7.04 37.87
CA PHE A 306 31.59 -6.01 37.34
C PHE A 306 32.30 -4.65 37.33
N THR A 307 32.62 -4.14 36.14
CA THR A 307 33.09 -2.76 35.96
C THR A 307 31.91 -1.90 35.51
N LYS A 308 31.52 -0.90 36.32
CA LYS A 308 30.43 0.03 35.95
C LYS A 308 30.89 0.93 34.80
N VAL A 309 30.44 0.64 33.59
CA VAL A 309 30.68 1.49 32.41
C VAL A 309 29.45 2.37 32.20
N VAL A 310 29.67 3.68 32.08
CA VAL A 310 28.60 4.65 31.81
C VAL A 310 28.02 4.36 30.44
N GLN A 311 26.71 4.07 30.39
CA GLN A 311 26.01 3.81 29.15
C GLN A 311 25.72 5.12 28.42
N ARG A 312 25.59 5.04 27.10
CA ARG A 312 25.15 6.18 26.29
C ARG A 312 23.71 5.96 25.84
N LEU A 313 22.87 6.96 26.07
CA LEU A 313 21.49 6.96 25.61
C LEU A 313 21.37 7.90 24.40
N PRO A 314 20.80 7.42 23.28
CA PRO A 314 20.57 8.26 22.13
C PRO A 314 19.44 9.26 22.44
N VAL A 315 19.65 10.48 21.98
CA VAL A 315 18.68 11.58 21.97
C VAL A 315 18.46 11.97 20.52
N LYS A 316 17.20 12.07 20.11
CA LYS A 316 16.80 12.50 18.78
C LYS A 316 16.66 14.02 18.77
N LEU A 317 17.36 14.67 17.86
CA LEU A 317 17.27 16.10 17.63
C LEU A 317 16.80 16.40 16.21
N THR A 318 15.89 17.37 16.09
CA THR A 318 15.37 17.87 14.81
C THR A 318 15.99 19.22 14.49
N PHE A 319 16.03 19.53 13.20
CA PHE A 319 16.56 20.81 12.70
C PHE A 319 15.51 21.91 12.79
N ALA A 320 15.91 23.15 13.08
CA ALA A 320 15.04 24.31 12.93
C ALA A 320 14.65 24.52 11.45
N ALA A 321 13.48 25.13 11.21
CA ALA A 321 12.93 25.33 9.88
C ALA A 321 13.77 26.30 9.01
N ASP A 322 14.51 27.20 9.64
CA ASP A 322 15.37 28.23 9.03
C ASP A 322 16.84 27.79 8.94
N ASN A 323 17.08 26.55 8.49
CA ASN A 323 18.42 25.97 8.43
C ASN A 323 19.21 26.42 7.18
N PRO A 324 20.38 27.11 7.33
CA PRO A 324 21.22 27.54 6.21
C PRO A 324 21.92 26.39 5.45
N LEU A 325 21.99 25.18 6.02
CA LEU A 325 22.58 23.98 5.40
C LEU A 325 21.52 23.00 4.88
N HIS A 326 20.28 23.46 4.66
CA HIS A 326 19.23 22.65 4.05
C HIS A 326 19.69 22.06 2.70
N GLY A 327 19.48 20.75 2.51
CA GLY A 327 19.94 19.98 1.34
C GLY A 327 21.44 19.64 1.30
N ARG A 328 22.26 20.19 2.20
CA ARG A 328 23.70 19.87 2.29
C ARG A 328 24.02 18.82 3.35
N ILE A 329 23.18 18.72 4.37
CA ILE A 329 23.31 17.72 5.42
C ILE A 329 22.86 16.36 4.87
N ARG A 330 23.68 15.33 5.09
CA ARG A 330 23.42 13.97 4.64
C ARG A 330 23.54 12.97 5.80
N PRO A 331 22.73 11.90 5.82
CA PRO A 331 22.91 10.80 6.77
C PRO A 331 24.33 10.26 6.77
N GLY A 332 24.87 10.02 7.96
CA GLY A 332 26.24 9.58 8.20
C GLY A 332 27.23 10.70 8.54
N MET A 333 26.87 11.97 8.38
CA MET A 333 27.73 13.08 8.82
C MET A 333 27.86 13.11 10.35
N SER A 334 29.09 13.35 10.83
CA SER A 334 29.38 13.60 12.25
C SER A 334 28.92 15.01 12.64
N VAL A 335 28.39 15.13 13.85
CA VAL A 335 27.93 16.40 14.41
C VAL A 335 28.28 16.45 15.89
N THR A 336 28.72 17.61 16.35
CA THR A 336 28.85 17.91 17.78
C THR A 336 27.57 18.60 18.23
N VAL A 337 26.94 18.07 19.28
CA VAL A 337 25.66 18.56 19.79
C VAL A 337 25.87 19.14 21.17
N THR A 338 25.39 20.36 21.38
CA THR A 338 25.35 21.02 22.69
C THR A 338 23.91 21.34 23.05
N VAL A 339 23.35 20.70 24.08
CA VAL A 339 21.97 20.92 24.54
C VAL A 339 21.97 21.93 25.68
N ASP A 340 21.06 22.90 25.62
CA ASP A 340 20.79 23.83 26.70
C ASP A 340 19.74 23.24 27.66
N LEU A 341 20.15 23.00 28.91
CA LEU A 341 19.32 22.45 29.97
C LEU A 341 18.45 23.51 30.67
N ARG A 342 18.56 24.79 30.29
CA ARG A 342 17.65 25.84 30.79
C ARG A 342 16.29 25.63 30.11
N GLY A 343 15.32 25.12 30.87
CA GLY A 343 13.97 24.88 30.36
C GLY A 343 13.28 26.19 29.92
N GLU A 344 12.38 26.09 28.95
CA GLU A 344 11.40 27.14 28.59
C GLU A 344 10.32 27.36 29.68
N ASP A 345 10.43 26.71 30.86
CA ASP A 345 9.47 26.84 31.96
C ASP A 345 9.56 28.16 32.75
N ASP A 346 10.60 28.98 32.53
CA ASP A 346 10.74 30.26 33.25
C ASP A 346 9.87 31.40 32.65
N ASP A 347 9.29 31.22 31.46
CA ASP A 347 8.46 32.26 30.81
C ASP A 347 6.95 32.14 31.11
N GLN A 348 6.46 31.05 31.74
CA GLN A 348 5.03 30.87 32.04
C GLN A 348 4.60 31.27 33.46
N HIS A 349 5.52 31.57 34.38
CA HIS A 349 5.19 32.04 35.73
C HIS A 349 5.23 33.57 35.89
N GLY A 350 5.29 34.31 34.77
CA GLY A 350 5.41 35.76 34.75
C GLY A 350 4.22 36.50 34.13
N ARG A 351 2.97 36.17 34.49
CA ARG A 351 1.80 37.08 34.33
C ARG A 351 0.76 36.89 35.42
#